data_AF-A0A7S1FSR3-F1
#
_entry.id   AF-A0A7S1FSR3-F1
#
_cell.length_a   1.000
_cell.length_b   1.000
_cell.length_c   1.000
_cell.angle_alpha   90.00
_cell.angle_beta   90.00
_cell.angle_gamma   90.00
#
_symmetry.space_group_name_H-M   'P 1'
#
loop_
_entity.id
_entity.type
_entity.pdbx_description
1 polymer ?
#
loop_
_entity_poly.entity_id
_entity_poly.type
_entity_poly.pdbx_seq_one_letter_code
_entity_poly.pdbx_strand_id
1 'polypeptide(L)'
;CINQHIERNRKMVQKNILRSSIVALLLTNHVVYSIRGSKSVSENKEKNHFLEKMIISQKEDSNSVLCPGMPFEEYCDCTGDCTEHPEFCQCSEARECCSVLCPGMPFEEYCDCTGDCTEHPEFCRCSEAQECCGTVLCPGMPAECYCDCDGDCNGRADFCQCSEAQECCGDALKTVL
;
A
#
# COMPACT_ATOMS: atom_id res chain seq x y z
N CYS A 1 29.00 -52.81 17.53
CA CYS A 1 30.15 -53.37 16.79
C CYS A 1 29.73 -53.79 15.37
N ILE A 2 29.43 -52.79 14.54
CA ILE A 2 30.20 -52.37 13.35
C ILE A 2 29.92 -53.22 12.08
N ASN A 3 29.89 -54.54 12.15
CA ASN A 3 29.89 -55.35 10.91
C ASN A 3 28.54 -55.48 10.21
N GLN A 4 27.39 -55.43 10.92
CA GLN A 4 26.08 -55.47 10.25
C GLN A 4 25.64 -54.13 9.63
N HIS A 5 26.25 -53.00 10.02
CA HIS A 5 25.93 -51.69 9.44
C HIS A 5 26.73 -51.41 8.16
N ILE A 6 27.95 -51.98 8.05
CA ILE A 6 28.83 -51.84 6.88
C ILE A 6 28.24 -52.51 5.63
N GLU A 7 27.61 -53.69 5.76
CA GLU A 7 27.04 -54.38 4.59
C GLU A 7 25.80 -53.69 3.99
N ARG A 8 24.99 -53.01 4.81
CA ARG A 8 23.86 -52.20 4.31
C ARG A 8 24.34 -50.97 3.53
N ASN A 9 25.47 -50.38 3.93
CA ASN A 9 26.05 -49.22 3.24
C ASN A 9 26.68 -49.60 1.89
N ARG A 10 27.26 -50.80 1.75
CA ARG A 10 27.90 -51.26 0.51
C ARG A 10 26.91 -51.45 -0.65
N LYS A 11 25.67 -51.87 -0.35
CA LYS A 11 24.59 -52.03 -1.35
C LYS A 11 23.96 -50.69 -1.79
N MET A 12 24.01 -49.65 -0.96
CA MET A 12 23.54 -48.30 -1.36
C MET A 12 24.55 -47.54 -2.22
N VAL A 13 25.86 -47.72 -1.98
CA VAL A 13 26.91 -47.02 -2.77
C VAL A 13 27.00 -47.55 -4.22
N GLN A 14 26.82 -48.85 -4.47
CA GLN A 14 26.82 -49.40 -5.84
C GLN A 14 25.64 -48.91 -6.71
N LYS A 15 24.51 -48.55 -6.11
CA LYS A 15 23.35 -47.97 -6.84
C LYS A 15 23.59 -46.52 -7.27
N ASN A 16 24.43 -45.77 -6.56
CA ASN A 16 24.68 -44.35 -6.83
C ASN A 16 25.79 -44.11 -7.85
N ILE A 17 26.73 -45.04 -8.04
CA ILE A 17 27.78 -44.91 -9.07
C ILE A 17 27.22 -45.18 -10.48
N LEU A 18 26.25 -46.09 -10.63
CA LEU A 18 25.66 -46.41 -11.95
C LEU A 18 24.66 -45.34 -12.46
N ARG A 19 24.05 -44.55 -11.57
CA ARG A 19 23.16 -43.43 -11.96
C ARG A 19 23.90 -42.17 -12.37
N SER A 20 25.15 -42.02 -11.92
CA SER A 20 25.98 -40.84 -12.26
C SER A 20 26.50 -40.89 -13.70
N SER A 21 26.72 -42.08 -14.28
CA SER A 21 27.26 -42.23 -15.64
C SER A 21 26.25 -42.00 -16.77
N ILE A 22 24.94 -42.08 -16.52
CA ILE A 22 23.91 -41.84 -17.55
C ILE A 22 23.67 -40.33 -17.75
N VAL A 23 23.83 -39.51 -16.70
CA VAL A 23 23.64 -38.06 -16.80
C VAL A 23 24.77 -37.38 -17.59
N ALA A 24 25.98 -37.96 -17.59
CA ALA A 24 27.12 -37.42 -18.34
C ALA A 24 27.03 -37.61 -19.87
N LEU A 25 26.20 -38.53 -20.38
CA LEU A 25 26.01 -38.77 -21.81
C LEU A 25 24.91 -37.90 -22.46
N LEU A 26 24.08 -37.24 -21.66
CA LEU A 26 23.03 -36.34 -22.16
C LEU A 26 23.47 -34.87 -22.26
N LEU A 27 24.59 -34.49 -21.61
CA LEU A 27 25.08 -33.10 -21.60
C LEU A 27 26.03 -32.75 -22.77
N THR A 28 26.45 -33.71 -23.59
CA THR A 28 27.34 -33.44 -24.75
C THR A 28 26.60 -33.36 -26.09
N ASN A 29 25.32 -33.76 -26.17
CA ASN A 29 24.55 -33.74 -27.41
C ASN A 29 23.77 -32.44 -27.68
N HIS A 30 23.59 -31.56 -26.69
CA HIS A 30 22.92 -30.27 -26.90
C HIS A 30 23.85 -29.12 -27.33
N VAL A 31 25.16 -29.36 -27.48
CA VAL A 31 26.15 -28.31 -27.80
C VAL A 31 26.38 -28.12 -29.31
N VAL A 32 25.85 -28.97 -30.20
CA VAL A 32 26.33 -29.01 -31.61
C VAL A 32 25.33 -28.58 -32.71
N TYR A 33 24.04 -28.39 -32.44
CA TYR A 33 23.10 -27.94 -33.48
C TYR A 33 22.45 -26.60 -33.16
N SER A 34 23.09 -25.51 -33.60
CA SER A 34 22.48 -24.52 -34.51
C SER A 34 23.28 -23.21 -34.55
N ILE A 35 24.22 -23.11 -35.50
CA ILE A 35 24.61 -21.81 -36.09
C ILE A 35 24.24 -21.87 -37.58
N ARG A 36 23.12 -21.23 -37.95
CA ARG A 36 22.93 -20.52 -39.24
C ARG A 36 21.54 -19.87 -39.34
N GLY A 37 21.51 -18.54 -39.19
CA GLY A 37 20.87 -17.63 -40.15
C GLY A 37 19.38 -17.29 -40.03
N SER A 38 19.14 -16.10 -39.47
CA SER A 38 18.29 -15.01 -40.03
C SER A 38 16.82 -14.88 -39.64
N LYS A 39 16.61 -13.85 -38.80
CA LYS A 39 15.57 -12.80 -38.79
C LYS A 39 14.20 -13.07 -38.15
N SER A 40 14.02 -12.31 -37.06
CA SER A 40 12.83 -11.61 -36.56
C SER A 40 11.72 -12.41 -35.88
N VAL A 41 11.31 -11.88 -34.72
CA VAL A 41 10.09 -12.15 -33.94
C VAL A 41 10.20 -13.31 -32.95
N SER A 42 10.45 -12.97 -31.67
CA SER A 42 9.73 -13.46 -30.48
C SER A 42 10.58 -13.38 -29.20
N GLU A 43 11.10 -12.19 -28.85
CA GLU A 43 11.59 -11.87 -27.50
C GLU A 43 10.44 -11.52 -26.54
N ASN A 44 9.34 -12.27 -26.58
CA ASN A 44 8.07 -11.87 -25.95
C ASN A 44 7.44 -12.94 -25.05
N LYS A 45 8.24 -13.80 -24.41
CA LYS A 45 7.71 -14.81 -23.48
C LYS A 45 8.34 -14.86 -22.09
N GLU A 46 9.53 -14.29 -21.89
CA GLU A 46 10.14 -14.20 -20.54
C GLU A 46 9.92 -12.85 -19.83
N LYS A 47 9.50 -11.80 -20.55
CA LYS A 47 9.18 -10.50 -19.94
C LYS A 47 7.83 -10.50 -19.20
N ASN A 48 6.94 -11.43 -19.53
CA ASN A 48 5.58 -11.43 -18.99
C ASN A 48 5.45 -12.09 -17.61
N HIS A 49 6.41 -12.93 -17.18
CA HIS A 49 6.36 -13.53 -15.84
C HIS A 49 6.95 -12.60 -14.75
N PHE A 50 7.82 -11.67 -15.13
CA PHE A 50 8.35 -10.66 -14.21
C PHE A 50 7.37 -9.49 -14.03
N LEU A 51 6.71 -9.07 -15.12
CA LEU A 51 5.61 -8.10 -15.08
C LEU A 51 4.40 -8.61 -14.27
N GLU A 52 3.99 -9.87 -14.42
CA GLU A 52 2.88 -10.42 -13.60
C GLU A 52 3.22 -10.54 -12.10
N LYS A 53 4.48 -10.82 -11.74
CA LYS A 53 4.87 -10.96 -10.33
C LYS A 53 5.09 -9.62 -9.62
N MET A 54 5.42 -8.55 -10.34
CA MET A 54 5.45 -7.19 -9.76
C MET A 54 4.04 -6.62 -9.55
N ILE A 55 3.07 -6.96 -10.40
CA ILE A 55 1.68 -6.49 -10.27
C ILE A 55 0.94 -7.14 -9.07
N ILE A 56 1.35 -8.33 -8.61
CA ILE A 56 0.59 -9.11 -7.62
C ILE A 56 1.14 -8.98 -6.18
N SER A 57 2.27 -8.29 -5.95
CA SER A 57 2.86 -8.19 -4.61
C SER A 57 2.54 -6.91 -3.83
N GLN A 58 1.80 -5.95 -4.40
CA GLN A 58 1.35 -4.74 -3.69
C GLN A 58 -0.14 -4.83 -3.30
N LYS A 59 -0.56 -6.03 -2.89
CA LYS A 59 -1.94 -6.25 -2.47
C LYS A 59 -2.03 -6.34 -0.95
N GLU A 60 -1.50 -5.34 -0.25
CA GLU A 60 -1.92 -4.87 1.08
C GLU A 60 -1.55 -3.37 1.09
N ASP A 61 -2.54 -2.48 1.21
CA ASP A 61 -2.47 -0.99 1.19
C ASP A 61 -2.43 -0.28 -0.18
N SER A 62 -3.46 -0.53 -0.99
CA SER A 62 -3.66 0.06 -2.32
C SER A 62 -4.20 1.51 -2.29
N ASN A 63 -3.43 2.47 -1.78
CA ASN A 63 -3.67 3.90 -1.99
C ASN A 63 -2.49 4.48 -2.77
N SER A 64 -2.26 4.00 -3.99
CA SER A 64 -1.26 4.59 -4.88
C SER A 64 -1.85 4.83 -6.26
N VAL A 65 -1.68 6.05 -6.78
CA VAL A 65 -2.30 6.51 -8.03
C VAL A 65 -1.23 6.85 -9.05
N LEU A 66 -1.22 6.14 -10.18
CA LEU A 66 -0.36 6.48 -11.32
C LEU A 66 -1.10 7.38 -12.30
N CYS A 67 -0.71 8.65 -12.37
CA CYS A 67 -1.35 9.59 -13.27
C CYS A 67 -1.06 9.29 -14.77
N PRO A 68 -2.02 9.53 -15.68
CA PRO A 68 -1.82 9.27 -17.10
C PRO A 68 -0.61 10.00 -17.69
N GLY A 69 0.30 9.25 -18.31
CA GLY A 69 1.50 9.81 -18.95
C GLY A 69 2.73 9.93 -18.04
N MET A 70 2.60 9.59 -16.76
CA MET A 70 3.73 9.51 -15.82
C MET A 70 4.46 8.16 -15.95
N PRO A 71 5.79 8.12 -15.72
CA PRO A 71 6.53 6.87 -15.58
C PRO A 71 6.09 6.13 -14.31
N PHE A 72 6.26 4.81 -14.26
CA PHE A 72 5.69 3.97 -13.21
C PHE A 72 6.33 4.19 -11.83
N GLU A 73 7.52 4.79 -11.78
CA GLU A 73 8.22 5.18 -10.56
C GLU A 73 7.69 6.48 -9.94
N GLU A 74 6.94 7.27 -10.72
CA GLU A 74 6.37 8.56 -10.33
C GLU A 74 4.85 8.42 -10.14
N TYR A 75 4.46 7.46 -9.31
CA TYR A 75 3.09 7.32 -8.82
C TYR A 75 2.93 8.18 -7.57
N CYS A 76 1.71 8.59 -7.28
CA CYS A 76 1.35 9.27 -6.06
C CYS A 76 1.03 8.24 -4.98
N ASP A 77 1.76 8.19 -3.87
CA ASP A 77 1.56 7.26 -2.75
C ASP A 77 0.49 7.71 -1.72
N CYS A 78 -0.24 8.78 -2.02
CA CYS A 78 -1.33 9.33 -1.20
C CYS A 78 -0.93 9.70 0.24
N THR A 79 0.36 9.81 0.52
CA THR A 79 0.89 10.14 1.83
C THR A 79 2.11 11.05 1.67
N GLY A 80 3.29 10.49 1.42
CA GLY A 80 4.55 11.20 1.27
C GLY A 80 4.58 12.09 0.03
N ASP A 81 4.15 11.57 -1.11
CA ASP A 81 4.20 12.31 -2.39
C ASP A 81 3.29 13.53 -2.41
N CYS A 82 2.25 13.56 -1.56
CA CYS A 82 1.39 14.73 -1.41
C CYS A 82 2.15 15.96 -0.86
N THR A 83 3.23 15.74 -0.10
CA THR A 83 4.08 16.80 0.46
C THR A 83 5.41 16.91 -0.27
N GLU A 84 6.10 15.79 -0.50
CA GLU A 84 7.48 15.75 -1.00
C GLU A 84 7.54 15.85 -2.53
N HIS A 85 6.54 15.30 -3.23
CA HIS A 85 6.49 15.17 -4.68
C HIS A 85 5.09 15.46 -5.27
N PRO A 86 4.51 16.65 -5.02
CA PRO A 86 3.14 16.96 -5.44
C PRO A 86 2.94 16.88 -6.97
N GLU A 87 4.02 16.92 -7.74
CA GLU A 87 4.00 16.69 -9.18
C GLU A 87 3.54 15.27 -9.58
N PHE A 88 3.68 14.28 -8.71
CA PHE A 88 3.21 12.90 -8.94
C PHE A 88 1.68 12.79 -8.76
N CYS A 89 1.08 13.75 -8.05
CA CYS A 89 -0.31 13.72 -7.61
C CYS A 89 -1.22 14.69 -8.39
N GLN A 90 -0.94 14.95 -9.68
CA GLN A 90 -1.62 16.02 -10.43
C GLN A 90 -2.95 15.63 -11.10
N CYS A 91 -3.22 14.34 -11.32
CA CYS A 91 -4.47 13.89 -11.90
C CYS A 91 -5.60 13.91 -10.87
N SER A 92 -6.86 13.94 -11.34
CA SER A 92 -8.03 14.05 -10.44
C SER A 92 -8.05 12.96 -9.37
N GLU A 93 -7.78 11.71 -9.76
CA GLU A 93 -7.74 10.57 -8.83
C GLU A 93 -6.62 10.70 -7.79
N ALA A 94 -5.44 11.20 -8.18
CA ALA A 94 -4.32 11.35 -7.26
C ALA A 94 -4.50 12.57 -6.34
N ARG A 95 -5.20 13.61 -6.80
CA ARG A 95 -5.59 14.75 -5.97
C ARG A 95 -6.65 14.37 -4.94
N GLU A 96 -7.61 13.52 -5.30
CA GLU A 96 -8.54 12.94 -4.33
C GLU A 96 -7.82 12.08 -3.30
N CYS A 97 -6.68 11.51 -3.68
CA CYS A 97 -5.85 10.71 -2.79
C CYS A 97 -4.92 11.55 -1.90
N CYS A 98 -4.56 12.76 -2.33
CA CYS A 98 -3.80 13.74 -1.55
C CYS A 98 -4.70 14.84 -1.01
N SER A 99 -5.18 14.63 0.23
CA SER A 99 -5.62 15.66 1.17
C SER A 99 -6.74 16.63 0.76
N VAL A 100 -7.48 17.09 1.76
CA VAL A 100 -8.64 17.98 1.56
C VAL A 100 -8.19 19.44 1.65
N LEU A 101 -8.22 20.16 0.52
CA LEU A 101 -8.06 21.62 0.54
C LEU A 101 -9.40 22.31 0.79
N CYS A 102 -9.58 22.84 1.99
CA CYS A 102 -10.82 23.55 2.33
C CYS A 102 -11.00 24.85 1.52
N PRO A 103 -12.23 25.21 1.14
CA PRO A 103 -12.49 26.43 0.37
C PRO A 103 -11.95 27.70 1.04
N GLY A 104 -11.16 28.47 0.28
CA GLY A 104 -10.58 29.74 0.75
C GLY A 104 -9.27 29.62 1.51
N MET A 105 -8.73 28.41 1.65
CA MET A 105 -7.40 28.15 2.23
C MET A 105 -6.31 28.20 1.15
N PRO A 106 -5.08 28.64 1.48
CA PRO A 106 -3.93 28.51 0.59
C PRO A 106 -3.53 27.03 0.45
N PHE A 107 -2.85 26.69 -0.64
CA PHE A 107 -2.53 25.29 -0.97
C PHE A 107 -1.64 24.63 0.08
N GLU A 108 -0.83 25.41 0.80
CA GLU A 108 0.05 24.93 1.86
C GLU A 108 -0.69 24.56 3.15
N GLU A 109 -1.99 24.89 3.26
CA GLU A 109 -2.86 24.63 4.42
C GLU A 109 -3.97 23.63 4.05
N TYR A 110 -3.60 22.52 3.41
CA TYR A 110 -4.51 21.40 3.20
C TYR A 110 -4.61 20.51 4.45
N CYS A 111 -5.66 19.71 4.56
CA CYS A 111 -5.80 18.72 5.62
C CYS A 111 -5.27 17.35 5.17
N ASP A 112 -4.17 16.87 5.77
CA ASP A 112 -3.56 15.55 5.50
C ASP A 112 -4.33 14.36 6.11
N CYS A 113 -5.45 14.61 6.77
CA CYS A 113 -6.35 13.65 7.40
C CYS A 113 -5.74 12.79 8.52
N THR A 114 -4.51 13.06 8.94
CA THR A 114 -3.83 12.28 9.99
C THR A 114 -3.11 13.19 10.97
N GLY A 115 -2.08 13.91 10.53
CA GLY A 115 -1.32 14.85 11.35
C GLY A 115 -2.11 16.12 11.63
N ASP A 116 -2.62 16.76 10.59
CA ASP A 116 -3.32 18.04 10.67
C ASP A 116 -4.59 17.97 11.50
N CYS A 117 -5.25 16.80 11.58
CA CYS A 117 -6.41 16.62 12.45
C CYS A 117 -6.10 16.95 13.92
N THR A 118 -4.85 16.77 14.36
CA THR A 118 -4.42 17.03 15.73
C THR A 118 -3.47 18.21 15.86
N GLU A 119 -2.53 18.36 14.92
CA GLU A 119 -1.50 19.40 14.98
C GLU A 119 -1.98 20.73 14.40
N HIS A 120 -2.82 20.69 13.36
CA HIS A 120 -3.33 21.85 12.62
C HIS A 120 -4.83 21.74 12.28
N PRO A 121 -5.71 21.60 13.29
CA PRO A 121 -7.14 21.37 13.05
C PRO A 121 -7.81 22.50 12.27
N GLU A 122 -7.21 23.69 12.24
CA GLU A 122 -7.62 24.80 11.40
C GLU A 122 -7.52 24.52 9.89
N PHE A 123 -6.70 23.56 9.45
CA PHE A 123 -6.62 23.13 8.04
C PHE A 123 -7.77 22.21 7.67
N CYS A 124 -8.35 21.51 8.66
CA CYS A 124 -9.38 20.50 8.48
C CYS A 124 -10.82 20.98 8.76
N ARG A 125 -11.11 22.27 8.53
CA ARG A 125 -12.35 22.92 8.98
C ARG A 125 -13.61 22.66 8.13
N CYS A 126 -13.44 22.21 6.89
CA CYS A 126 -14.55 21.96 5.97
C CYS A 126 -15.10 20.54 6.17
N SER A 127 -16.36 20.32 5.79
CA SER A 127 -17.06 19.05 6.00
C SER A 127 -16.31 17.84 5.45
N GLU A 128 -15.69 17.97 4.28
CA GLU A 128 -14.92 16.90 3.64
C GLU A 128 -13.64 16.56 4.42
N ALA A 129 -12.98 17.56 5.03
CA ALA A 129 -11.80 17.36 5.84
C ALA A 129 -12.13 16.79 7.23
N GLN A 130 -13.29 17.19 7.77
CA GLN A 130 -13.86 16.66 9.01
C GLN A 130 -14.21 15.18 8.89
N GLU A 131 -14.85 14.79 7.78
CA GLU A 131 -15.10 13.39 7.45
C GLU A 131 -13.79 12.61 7.35
N CYS A 132 -12.76 13.22 6.73
CA CYS A 132 -11.42 12.64 6.65
C CYS A 132 -10.78 12.40 8.03
N CYS A 133 -10.90 13.36 8.94
CA CYS A 133 -10.39 13.28 10.30
C CYS A 133 -11.26 12.44 11.25
N GLY A 134 -12.48 12.06 10.85
CA GLY A 134 -13.46 11.48 11.73
C GLY A 134 -13.88 12.41 12.88
N THR A 135 -13.87 13.73 12.68
CA THR A 135 -14.15 14.73 13.72
C THR A 135 -15.28 15.66 13.32
N VAL A 136 -15.89 16.35 14.29
CA VAL A 136 -16.97 17.33 14.04
C VAL A 136 -16.66 18.65 14.74
N LEU A 137 -16.59 19.76 14.00
CA LEU A 137 -16.51 21.10 14.60
C LEU A 137 -17.90 21.73 14.72
N CYS A 138 -18.40 21.85 15.94
CA CYS A 138 -19.71 22.47 16.16
C CYS A 138 -19.70 23.99 15.84
N PRO A 139 -20.82 24.54 15.31
CA PRO A 139 -20.90 25.96 14.99
C PRO A 139 -20.59 26.88 16.18
N GLY A 140 -19.68 27.84 15.96
CA GLY A 140 -19.29 28.82 16.99
C GLY A 140 -18.22 28.32 17.97
N MET A 141 -17.75 27.09 17.82
CA MET A 141 -16.59 26.58 18.56
C MET A 141 -15.27 27.02 17.89
N PRO A 142 -14.21 27.26 18.67
CA PRO A 142 -12.87 27.46 18.13
C PRO A 142 -12.36 26.14 17.51
N ALA A 143 -11.46 26.23 16.53
CA ALA A 143 -11.05 25.10 15.69
C ALA A 143 -10.40 23.96 16.49
N GLU A 144 -9.73 24.28 17.59
CA GLU A 144 -9.12 23.34 18.52
C GLU A 144 -10.13 22.61 19.44
N CYS A 145 -11.41 22.97 19.39
CA CYS A 145 -12.48 22.37 20.19
C CYS A 145 -13.47 21.61 19.29
N TYR A 146 -12.94 20.68 18.49
CA TYR A 146 -13.73 19.72 17.72
C TYR A 146 -14.11 18.51 18.59
N CYS A 147 -15.14 17.79 18.18
CA CYS A 147 -15.53 16.49 18.74
C CYS A 147 -14.79 15.38 17.97
N ASP A 148 -13.96 14.59 18.64
CA ASP A 148 -13.24 13.44 18.05
C ASP A 148 -14.09 12.17 17.85
N CYS A 149 -15.38 12.23 18.16
CA CYS A 149 -16.34 11.14 18.05
C CYS A 149 -15.99 9.86 18.83
N ASP A 150 -15.06 9.95 19.79
CA ASP A 150 -14.65 8.86 20.66
C ASP A 150 -14.42 9.36 22.09
N GLY A 151 -13.22 9.88 22.36
CA GLY A 151 -12.80 10.34 23.69
C GLY A 151 -13.64 11.50 24.20
N ASP A 152 -13.94 12.47 23.34
CA ASP A 152 -14.68 13.68 23.70
C ASP A 152 -16.15 13.38 24.03
N CYS A 153 -16.72 12.34 23.44
CA CYS A 153 -18.11 11.94 23.71
C CYS A 153 -18.35 11.68 25.21
N ASN A 154 -17.33 11.26 25.97
CA ASN A 154 -17.42 10.98 27.41
C ASN A 154 -16.50 11.87 28.26
N GLY A 155 -15.38 12.35 27.71
CA GLY A 155 -14.39 13.14 28.42
C GLY A 155 -14.61 14.65 28.32
N ARG A 156 -15.18 15.13 27.21
CA ARG A 156 -15.39 16.55 26.88
C ARG A 156 -16.68 16.74 26.06
N ALA A 157 -17.80 16.26 26.61
CA ALA A 157 -19.09 16.30 25.91
C ALA A 157 -19.57 17.72 25.53
N ASP A 158 -18.94 18.77 26.09
CA ASP A 158 -19.10 20.15 25.65
C ASP A 158 -18.64 20.39 24.20
N PHE A 159 -17.72 19.59 23.68
CA PHE A 159 -17.25 19.67 22.30
C PHE A 159 -18.23 19.02 21.31
N CYS A 160 -19.11 18.14 21.80
CA CYS A 160 -20.01 17.33 20.99
C CYS A 160 -21.49 17.74 21.11
N GLN A 161 -21.80 19.04 21.32
CA GLN A 161 -23.17 19.49 21.61
C GLN A 161 -24.07 19.71 20.39
N CYS A 162 -23.51 19.92 19.21
CA CYS A 162 -24.31 20.10 17.99
C CYS A 162 -24.89 18.75 17.51
N SER A 163 -25.99 18.82 16.74
CA SER A 163 -26.71 17.61 16.28
C SER A 163 -25.81 16.63 15.52
N GLU A 164 -24.92 17.15 14.68
CA GLU A 164 -23.96 16.34 13.91
C GLU A 164 -22.96 15.62 14.81
N ALA A 165 -22.41 16.29 15.83
CA ALA A 165 -21.50 15.67 16.79
C ALA A 165 -22.20 14.65 17.70
N GLN A 166 -23.48 14.89 18.02
CA GLN A 166 -24.30 13.93 18.77
C GLN A 166 -24.60 12.68 17.97
N GLU A 167 -24.87 12.82 16.67
CA GLU A 167 -24.97 11.69 15.74
C GLU A 167 -23.65 10.95 15.63
N CYS A 168 -22.53 11.68 15.56
CA CYS A 168 -21.18 11.11 15.52
C CYS A 168 -20.88 10.25 16.76
N CYS A 169 -21.24 10.75 17.95
CA CYS A 169 -21.14 9.99 19.20
C CYS A 169 -22.14 8.83 19.31
N GLY A 170 -23.07 8.66 18.36
CA GLY A 170 -23.84 7.43 18.15
C GLY A 170 -24.66 6.93 19.36
N ASP A 171 -25.09 7.80 20.27
CA ASP A 171 -25.68 7.47 21.59
C ASP A 171 -24.68 7.12 22.73
N ALA A 172 -23.42 7.58 22.72
CA ALA A 172 -22.51 7.47 23.88
C ALA A 172 -23.12 8.02 25.20
N LEU A 173 -24.10 8.92 25.11
CA LEU A 173 -24.89 9.44 26.24
C LEU A 173 -26.01 8.52 26.77
N LYS A 174 -26.41 7.46 26.07
CA LYS A 174 -27.52 6.58 26.52
C LYS A 174 -27.13 5.50 27.52
N THR A 175 -25.83 5.24 27.74
CA THR A 175 -25.38 4.11 28.58
C THR A 175 -25.17 4.47 30.06
N VAL A 176 -25.51 5.70 30.50
CA VAL A 176 -25.34 6.15 31.90
C VAL A 176 -26.65 6.10 32.72
N LEU A 177 -27.72 5.47 32.21
CA LEU A 177 -28.97 5.26 32.96
C LEU A 177 -29.12 3.83 33.49
#